data_AF-A0A1K2BD19-F1
#
_entry.id   AF-A0A1K2BD19-F1
#
_cell.length_a   1.000
_cell.length_b   1.000
_cell.length_c   1.000
_cell.angle_alpha   90.00
_cell.angle_beta   90.00
_cell.angle_gamma   90.00
#
_symmetry.space_group_name_H-M   'P 1'
#
loop_
_entity.id
_entity.type
_entity.pdbx_description
1 polymer ?
#
loop_
_entity_poly.entity_id
_entity_poly.type
_entity_poly.pdbx_seq_one_letter_code
_entity_poly.pdbx_strand_id
1 'polypeptide(L)'
;MLGIGQMRERGGQLDRHLTGVGDADGLVAEPLLELTWPQPVTLSRIDVLADNDVNEDLINLHHHRTPFETLPTLLRDYRVETRDADGAWRTVSRTTDNRWRRQVHTLDEPVTSTALRTVVEATNGAPSAHVVAVRAYA
;
A
#
# COMPACT_ATOMS: atom_id res chain seq x y z
N MET A 1 -16.74 -26.66 39.64
CA MET A 1 -17.19 -25.32 39.25
C MET A 1 -15.97 -24.47 38.95
N LEU A 2 -15.58 -24.41 37.67
CA LEU A 2 -14.55 -23.52 37.11
C LEU A 2 -14.99 -23.28 35.66
N GLY A 3 -15.60 -22.12 35.43
CA GLY A 3 -16.16 -21.72 34.15
C GLY A 3 -15.08 -21.18 33.23
N ILE A 4 -15.08 -21.66 32.00
CA ILE A 4 -14.15 -21.29 30.93
C ILE A 4 -14.58 -19.91 30.42
N GLY A 5 -13.78 -18.88 30.70
CA GLY A 5 -14.03 -17.51 30.27
C GLY A 5 -13.81 -17.37 28.76
N GLN A 6 -14.90 -17.12 28.03
CA GLN A 6 -14.94 -16.79 26.62
C GLN A 6 -14.16 -15.49 26.34
N MET A 7 -13.15 -15.58 25.48
CA MET A 7 -12.41 -14.42 24.95
C MET A 7 -13.29 -13.71 23.92
N ARG A 8 -13.79 -12.52 24.25
CA ARG A 8 -14.53 -11.67 23.32
C ARG A 8 -13.54 -10.93 22.43
N GLU A 9 -13.44 -11.33 21.16
CA GLU A 9 -12.82 -10.50 20.13
C GLU A 9 -13.69 -9.25 19.91
N ARG A 10 -13.16 -8.08 20.25
CA ARG A 10 -13.72 -6.81 19.79
C ARG A 10 -13.27 -6.63 18.35
N GLY A 11 -14.10 -7.06 17.41
CA GLY A 11 -13.95 -6.75 15.98
C GLY A 11 -14.02 -5.24 15.78
N GLY A 12 -12.85 -4.60 15.70
CA GLY A 12 -12.72 -3.27 15.10
C GLY A 12 -12.92 -3.43 13.59
N GLN A 13 -14.11 -3.10 13.13
CA GLN A 13 -14.48 -3.08 11.72
C GLN A 13 -13.60 -2.03 11.01
N LEU A 14 -12.54 -2.49 10.35
CA LEU A 14 -11.80 -1.68 9.40
C LEU A 14 -12.69 -1.56 8.17
N ASP A 15 -13.28 -0.38 7.98
CA ASP A 15 -14.09 -0.06 6.82
C ASP A 15 -13.16 -0.03 5.59
N ARG A 16 -13.12 -1.14 4.86
CA ARG A 16 -12.32 -1.30 3.64
C ARG A 16 -13.07 -0.68 2.49
N HIS A 17 -13.05 0.65 2.42
CA HIS A 17 -13.59 1.36 1.26
C HIS A 17 -12.52 1.40 0.15
N LEU A 18 -12.50 0.37 -0.69
CA LEU A 18 -11.77 0.38 -1.97
C LEU A 18 -12.62 1.14 -2.99
N THR A 19 -12.51 2.47 -3.05
CA THR A 19 -13.13 3.22 -4.14
C THR A 19 -12.21 3.19 -5.35
N GLY A 20 -12.54 2.36 -6.34
CA GLY A 20 -12.07 2.60 -7.70
C GLY A 20 -12.80 3.82 -8.26
N VAL A 21 -12.17 5.00 -8.24
CA VAL A 21 -12.66 6.17 -8.98
C VAL A 21 -12.08 6.09 -10.38
N GLY A 22 -12.90 5.67 -11.35
CA GLY A 22 -12.58 5.78 -12.77
C GLY A 22 -13.24 7.03 -13.35
N ASP A 23 -12.44 7.93 -13.93
CA ASP A 23 -12.92 9.12 -14.64
C ASP A 23 -13.47 8.75 -16.03
N ALA A 24 -14.48 9.50 -16.47
CA ALA A 24 -15.38 9.19 -17.59
C ALA A 24 -14.78 9.32 -19.02
N ASP A 25 -13.45 9.34 -19.18
CA ASP A 25 -12.79 9.69 -20.45
C ASP A 25 -12.03 8.53 -21.14
N GLY A 26 -12.23 7.29 -20.72
CA GLY A 26 -11.59 6.13 -21.36
C GLY A 26 -10.07 6.07 -21.18
N LEU A 27 -9.50 6.97 -20.37
CA LEU A 27 -8.16 6.84 -19.82
C LEU A 27 -8.23 5.79 -18.70
N VAL A 28 -7.37 4.78 -18.78
CA VAL A 28 -7.23 3.80 -17.71
C VAL A 28 -6.68 4.55 -16.50
N ALA A 29 -7.55 4.85 -15.51
CA ALA A 29 -7.13 5.52 -14.28
C ALA A 29 -6.04 4.68 -13.60
N GLU A 30 -4.97 5.34 -13.13
CA GLU A 30 -3.90 4.66 -12.41
C GLU A 30 -4.49 3.95 -11.17
N PRO A 31 -4.19 2.66 -10.94
CA PRO A 31 -4.65 1.96 -9.75
C PRO A 31 -4.17 2.68 -8.49
N LEU A 32 -5.08 2.96 -7.57
CA LEU A 32 -4.76 3.63 -6.31
C LEU A 32 -5.42 2.96 -5.11
N LEU A 33 -4.76 3.10 -3.96
CA LEU A 33 -5.32 2.75 -2.65
C LEU A 33 -5.32 4.01 -1.79
N GLU A 34 -6.50 4.44 -1.34
CA GLU A 34 -6.70 5.65 -0.53
C GLU A 34 -7.09 5.32 0.91
N LEU A 35 -6.50 6.05 1.85
CA LEU A 35 -6.88 6.11 3.26
C LEU A 35 -7.40 7.53 3.52
N THR A 36 -8.58 7.62 4.13
CA THR A 36 -9.17 8.90 4.54
C THR A 36 -9.37 8.92 6.05
N TRP A 37 -9.30 10.11 6.65
CA TRP A 37 -9.52 10.29 8.08
C TRP A 37 -10.70 11.22 8.35
N PRO A 38 -11.49 10.98 9.42
CA PRO A 38 -12.57 11.88 9.82
C PRO A 38 -12.08 13.26 10.29
N GLN A 39 -10.82 13.35 10.72
CA GLN A 39 -10.14 14.57 11.16
C GLN A 39 -8.71 14.57 10.62
N PRO A 40 -8.10 15.75 10.37
CA PRO A 40 -6.70 15.81 9.94
C PRO A 40 -5.77 15.09 10.91
N VAL A 41 -4.80 14.34 10.37
CA VAL A 41 -3.76 13.65 11.14
C VAL A 41 -2.38 14.14 10.71
N THR A 42 -1.42 14.16 11.64
CA THR A 42 -0.02 14.46 11.31
C THR A 42 0.75 13.18 11.07
N LEU A 43 1.43 13.10 9.94
CA LEU A 43 2.20 11.95 9.48
C LEU A 43 3.69 12.28 9.44
N SER A 44 4.54 11.37 9.92
CA SER A 44 6.01 11.45 9.76
C SER A 44 6.60 10.24 9.06
N ARG A 45 5.86 9.11 9.00
CA ARG A 45 6.28 7.91 8.29
C ARG A 45 5.11 7.19 7.65
N ILE A 46 5.31 6.73 6.42
CA ILE A 46 4.39 5.86 5.71
C ILE A 46 5.11 4.57 5.33
N ASP A 47 4.50 3.41 5.62
CA ASP A 47 4.99 2.13 5.16
C ASP A 47 4.07 1.59 4.07
N VAL A 48 4.65 1.16 2.95
CA VAL A 48 3.97 0.42 1.89
C VAL A 48 4.48 -1.01 1.88
N LEU A 49 3.56 -1.96 2.07
CA LEU A 49 3.83 -3.39 1.97
C LEU A 49 3.24 -3.90 0.66
N ALA A 50 4.09 -4.02 -0.36
CA ALA A 50 3.75 -4.65 -1.62
C ALA A 50 3.64 -6.17 -1.46
N ASP A 51 2.91 -6.81 -2.37
CA ASP A 51 2.89 -8.26 -2.45
C ASP A 51 4.17 -8.76 -3.14
N ASN A 52 4.97 -9.54 -2.43
CA ASN A 52 6.08 -10.30 -3.01
C ASN A 52 5.75 -11.80 -3.00
N ASP A 53 4.50 -12.17 -3.25
CA ASP A 53 4.00 -13.54 -3.34
C ASP A 53 4.73 -14.52 -2.40
N VAL A 54 4.44 -14.43 -1.10
CA VAL A 54 5.12 -15.28 -0.09
C VAL A 54 4.77 -16.76 -0.20
N ASN A 55 3.85 -17.11 -1.11
CA ASN A 55 3.52 -18.50 -1.40
C ASN A 55 4.31 -19.04 -2.60
N GLU A 56 5.02 -18.18 -3.34
CA GLU A 56 5.90 -18.62 -4.43
C GLU A 56 7.00 -19.52 -3.87
N ASP A 57 7.15 -20.70 -4.48
CA ASP A 57 8.14 -21.68 -4.07
C ASP A 57 9.54 -21.27 -4.55
N LEU A 58 10.22 -20.50 -3.70
CA LEU A 58 11.61 -20.10 -3.91
C LEU A 58 12.54 -21.22 -3.43
N ILE A 59 12.91 -22.11 -4.36
CA ILE A 59 13.70 -23.31 -4.04
C ILE A 59 15.20 -22.97 -4.07
N ASN A 60 15.89 -23.16 -2.94
CA ASN A 60 17.34 -22.90 -2.82
C ASN A 60 18.24 -24.02 -3.43
N LEU A 61 17.67 -25.19 -3.71
CA LEU A 61 18.35 -26.30 -4.40
C LEU A 61 17.95 -26.31 -5.87
N HIS A 62 18.94 -26.06 -6.74
CA HIS A 62 18.99 -25.89 -8.21
C HIS A 62 18.16 -26.83 -9.14
N HIS A 63 17.02 -27.38 -8.71
CA HIS A 63 16.17 -28.22 -9.54
C HIS A 63 15.36 -27.43 -10.57
N HIS A 64 14.97 -26.19 -10.25
CA HIS A 64 14.26 -25.30 -11.14
C HIS A 64 14.78 -23.87 -10.99
N ARG A 65 14.79 -23.12 -12.10
CA ARG A 65 15.03 -21.67 -12.07
C ARG A 65 13.68 -20.97 -12.06
N THR A 66 13.48 -20.08 -11.10
CA THR A 66 12.40 -19.11 -11.13
C THR A 66 12.53 -18.26 -12.40
N PRO A 67 11.46 -18.08 -13.20
CA PRO A 67 11.55 -17.42 -14.51
C PRO A 67 11.69 -15.90 -14.43
N PHE A 68 11.62 -15.33 -13.22
CA PHE A 68 11.70 -13.89 -12.97
C PHE A 68 12.77 -13.57 -11.92
N GLU A 69 13.47 -12.46 -12.12
CA GLU A 69 14.46 -11.95 -11.16
C GLU A 69 13.83 -11.17 -10.00
N THR A 70 12.61 -10.67 -10.22
CA THR A 70 11.80 -9.95 -9.22
C THR A 70 10.36 -10.41 -9.38
N LEU A 71 9.67 -10.60 -8.27
CA LEU A 71 8.33 -11.16 -8.31
C LEU A 71 7.37 -10.25 -9.10
N PRO A 72 6.62 -10.77 -10.08
CA PRO A 72 5.76 -9.96 -10.94
C PRO A 72 4.74 -9.11 -10.18
N THR A 73 4.24 -9.61 -9.04
CA THR A 73 3.25 -8.96 -8.17
C THR A 73 3.81 -7.78 -7.39
N LEU A 74 5.14 -7.67 -7.28
CA LEU A 74 5.76 -6.59 -6.55
C LEU A 74 5.57 -5.26 -7.28
N LEU A 75 5.09 -4.25 -6.56
CA LEU A 75 5.07 -2.87 -7.07
C LEU A 75 6.48 -2.46 -7.47
N ARG A 76 6.64 -1.92 -8.68
CA ARG A 76 7.92 -1.46 -9.21
C ARG A 76 8.05 0.05 -9.04
N ASP A 77 7.09 0.78 -9.60
CA ASP A 77 7.05 2.24 -9.63
C ASP A 77 5.74 2.72 -9.04
N TYR A 78 5.82 3.61 -8.04
CA TYR A 78 4.63 4.19 -7.41
C TYR A 78 4.98 5.48 -6.67
N ARG A 79 3.95 6.26 -6.37
CA ARG A 79 4.03 7.48 -5.57
C ARG A 79 3.09 7.43 -4.38
N VAL A 80 3.53 8.07 -3.31
CA VAL A 80 2.73 8.30 -2.11
C VAL A 80 2.36 9.77 -2.09
N GLU A 81 1.06 10.05 -1.97
CA GLU A 81 0.54 11.41 -1.97
C GLU A 81 -0.34 11.65 -0.75
N THR A 82 -0.28 12.86 -0.23
CA THR A 82 -1.13 13.31 0.87
C THR A 82 -2.03 14.44 0.40
N ARG A 83 -3.26 14.50 0.94
CA ARG A 83 -4.20 15.59 0.69
C ARG A 83 -4.17 16.57 1.85
N ASP A 84 -3.86 17.83 1.56
CA ASP A 84 -3.87 18.90 2.56
C ASP A 84 -5.31 19.29 2.98
N ALA A 85 -5.43 20.30 3.85
CA ALA A 85 -6.72 20.79 4.33
C ALA A 85 -7.53 21.52 3.26
N ASP A 86 -6.88 22.06 2.23
CA ASP A 86 -7.51 22.75 1.10
C ASP A 86 -7.98 21.75 0.02
N GLY A 87 -7.69 20.46 0.20
CA GLY A 87 -8.07 19.38 -0.70
C GLY A 87 -7.06 19.11 -1.81
N ALA A 88 -5.89 19.76 -1.80
CA ALA A 88 -4.86 19.56 -2.81
C ALA A 88 -3.98 18.34 -2.50
N TRP A 89 -3.77 17.50 -3.53
CA TRP A 89 -2.87 16.36 -3.45
C TRP A 89 -1.43 16.78 -3.73
N ARG A 90 -0.49 16.30 -2.91
CA ARG A 90 0.95 16.51 -3.08
C ARG A 90 1.69 15.20 -2.92
N THR A 91 2.62 14.93 -3.83
CA THR A 91 3.53 13.78 -3.70
C THR A 91 4.51 14.03 -2.57
N VAL A 92 4.53 13.14 -1.59
CA VAL A 92 5.45 13.18 -0.44
C VAL A 92 6.60 12.17 -0.57
N SER A 93 6.43 11.16 -1.41
CA SER A 93 7.49 10.22 -1.76
C SER A 93 7.22 9.56 -3.11
N ARG A 94 8.29 9.15 -3.78
CA ARG A 94 8.25 8.37 -5.02
C ARG A 94 9.25 7.22 -4.91
N THR A 95 8.85 6.05 -5.37
CA THR A 95 9.72 4.88 -5.48
C THR A 95 9.74 4.42 -6.92
N THR A 96 10.93 4.07 -7.40
CA THR A 96 11.19 3.55 -8.74
C THR A 96 12.06 2.30 -8.65
N ASP A 97 11.88 1.34 -9.56
CA ASP A 97 12.64 0.09 -9.61
C ASP A 97 12.67 -0.68 -8.26
N ASN A 98 11.52 -0.72 -7.58
CA ASN A 98 11.41 -1.41 -6.29
C ASN A 98 11.57 -2.93 -6.43
N ARG A 99 12.44 -3.49 -5.59
CA ARG A 99 12.67 -4.94 -5.43
C ARG A 99 12.38 -5.47 -4.02
N TRP A 100 11.83 -4.64 -3.15
CA TRP A 100 11.57 -4.97 -1.75
C TRP A 100 10.07 -4.99 -1.43
N ARG A 101 9.66 -5.98 -0.62
CA ARG A 101 8.28 -6.12 -0.14
C ARG A 101 7.83 -4.90 0.69
N ARG A 102 8.68 -4.45 1.61
CA ARG A 102 8.39 -3.33 2.52
C ARG A 102 9.22 -2.12 2.11
N GLN A 103 8.54 -1.02 1.85
CA GLN A 103 9.12 0.28 1.63
C GLN A 103 8.71 1.21 2.76
N VAL A 104 9.68 1.93 3.31
CA VAL A 104 9.50 2.86 4.43
C VAL A 104 9.81 4.27 3.93
N HIS A 105 8.81 5.13 4.00
CA HIS A 105 8.87 6.53 3.58
C HIS A 105 8.88 7.39 4.83
N THR A 106 10.06 7.78 5.29
CA THR A 106 10.19 8.83 6.33
C THR A 106 10.08 10.19 5.66
N LEU A 107 9.21 11.05 6.18
CA LEU A 107 9.03 12.40 5.67
C LEU A 107 10.07 13.34 6.30
N ASP A 108 10.64 14.23 5.49
CA ASP A 108 11.63 15.21 5.96
C ASP A 108 11.03 16.13 7.04
N GLU A 109 9.74 16.47 6.89
CA GLU A 109 8.95 17.21 7.87
C GLU A 109 7.59 16.53 8.08
N PRO A 110 7.02 16.57 9.30
CA PRO A 110 5.67 16.04 9.52
C PRO A 110 4.62 16.76 8.68
N VAL A 111 3.73 16.00 8.05
CA VAL A 111 2.66 16.53 7.17
C VAL A 111 1.29 16.32 7.82
N THR A 112 0.55 17.39 8.04
CA THR A 112 -0.87 17.30 8.43
C THR A 112 -1.71 17.05 7.18
N SER A 113 -2.50 15.96 7.21
CA SER A 113 -3.20 15.44 6.05
C SER A 113 -4.62 14.99 6.37
N THR A 114 -5.53 15.13 5.41
CA THR A 114 -6.90 14.62 5.45
C THR A 114 -7.06 13.28 4.73
N ALA A 115 -6.12 12.93 3.85
CA ALA A 115 -6.09 11.64 3.14
C ALA A 115 -4.69 11.28 2.66
N LEU A 116 -4.44 9.99 2.46
CA LEU A 116 -3.19 9.46 1.92
C LEU A 116 -3.56 8.49 0.80
N ARG A 117 -2.87 8.56 -0.34
CA ARG A 117 -3.01 7.56 -1.39
C ARG A 117 -1.67 7.04 -1.85
N THR A 118 -1.66 5.76 -2.22
CA THR A 118 -0.58 5.13 -2.97
C THR A 118 -1.06 4.95 -4.40
N VAL A 119 -0.44 5.64 -5.35
CA VAL A 119 -0.77 5.56 -6.78
C VAL A 119 0.28 4.69 -7.45
N VAL A 120 -0.15 3.58 -8.04
CA VAL A 120 0.74 2.59 -8.66
C VAL A 120 0.90 2.89 -10.14
N GLU A 121 2.14 3.10 -10.55
CA GLU A 121 2.51 3.47 -11.92
C GLU A 121 3.00 2.26 -12.70
N ALA A 122 3.63 1.28 -12.01
CA ALA A 122 3.99 0.00 -12.60
C ALA A 122 4.20 -1.13 -11.59
N THR A 123 3.98 -2.36 -12.05
CA THR A 123 4.39 -3.60 -11.37
C THR A 123 5.63 -4.19 -12.06
N ASN A 124 6.19 -5.25 -11.49
CA ASN A 124 7.27 -6.02 -12.10
C ASN A 124 6.78 -7.06 -13.15
N GLY A 125 5.49 -7.04 -13.53
CA GLY A 125 4.95 -7.90 -14.58
C GLY A 125 3.52 -8.38 -14.34
N ALA A 126 2.95 -8.19 -13.15
CA ALA A 126 1.56 -8.53 -12.87
C ALA A 126 0.58 -7.54 -13.54
N PRO A 127 -0.59 -8.01 -14.03
CA PRO A 127 -1.59 -7.17 -14.68
C PRO A 127 -2.34 -6.25 -13.70
N SER A 128 -2.19 -6.47 -12.38
CA SER A 128 -2.86 -5.73 -11.32
C SER A 128 -1.89 -5.35 -10.21
N ALA A 129 -2.15 -4.20 -9.58
CA ALA A 129 -1.40 -3.72 -8.42
C ALA A 129 -1.81 -4.49 -7.16
N HIS A 130 -0.84 -5.09 -6.46
CA HIS A 130 -1.08 -5.87 -5.25
C HIS A 130 -0.43 -5.19 -4.04
N VAL A 131 -1.26 -4.71 -3.11
CA VAL A 131 -0.81 -4.05 -1.88
C VAL A 131 -1.37 -4.81 -0.68
N VAL A 132 -0.46 -5.28 0.17
CA VAL A 132 -0.81 -6.02 1.39
C VAL A 132 -1.24 -5.05 2.49
N ALA A 133 -0.52 -3.93 2.64
CA ALA A 133 -0.87 -2.89 3.60
C ALA A 133 -0.26 -1.54 3.23
N VAL A 134 -0.96 -0.47 3.60
CA VAL A 134 -0.40 0.87 3.76
C VAL A 134 -0.59 1.25 5.22
N ARG A 135 0.47 1.75 5.86
CA ARG A 135 0.45 2.14 7.27
C ARG A 135 0.97 3.56 7.41
N ALA A 136 0.28 4.35 8.22
CA ALA A 136 0.58 5.75 8.47
C ALA A 136 0.94 5.93 9.95
N TYR A 137 2.03 6.64 10.23
CA TYR A 137 2.56 6.88 11.57
C TYR A 137 2.85 8.37 11.78
N ALA A 138 2.62 8.83 13.01
CA ALA A 138 2.97 10.18 13.49
C ALA A 138 4.43 10.24 13.94
#